data_AF-A0A419EZ44-F1
#
_entry.id   AF-A0A419EZ44-F1
#
_cell.length_a   1.000
_cell.length_b   1.000
_cell.length_c   1.000
_cell.angle_alpha   90.00
_cell.angle_beta   90.00
_cell.angle_gamma   90.00
#
_symmetry.space_group_name_H-M   'P 1'
#
loop_
_entity.id
_entity.type
_entity.pdbx_description
1 polymer ?
#
loop_
_entity_poly.entity_id
_entity_poly.type
_entity_poly.pdbx_seq_one_letter_code
_entity_poly.pdbx_strand_id
1 'polypeptide(L)'
;MAYYDGKKLANEGLLSVAQLCAMAALKAPQMTGTTEVKVEILTGEDLDPLIEVLGILGQDNTVCYGDNKTLQSCKDKGTVPVVMLIGGIGLGNSGLDWDCGACGFATCKEHDAYLAVEREKPPDFTRPSAFGTPGPVCVWKAIDVGMAMDWAAATAFQHNIENRAMASVGVISQALGYLATSEVSIGICLGPCEPEVYYNRPSLKEQYDKELVVNYMMRAFPTHFMGFPGTGDPRMKYSAEWETDARYVRVAKREEVAQEKKEAGMARVMQLIMETRAKIAERAASEA
;
A
#
# COMPACT_ATOMS: atom_id res chain seq x y z
N MET A 1 -10.05 32.79 -20.93
CA MET A 1 -11.40 32.16 -21.02
C MET A 1 -12.04 32.34 -19.64
N ALA A 2 -13.29 32.82 -19.54
CA ALA A 2 -13.91 33.30 -18.28
C ALA A 2 -15.06 32.41 -17.75
N TYR A 3 -15.13 31.15 -18.20
CA TYR A 3 -16.06 30.14 -17.72
C TYR A 3 -15.25 28.91 -17.29
N TYR A 4 -15.61 28.34 -16.14
CA TYR A 4 -14.94 27.18 -15.56
C TYR A 4 -15.99 26.17 -15.09
N ASP A 5 -15.78 24.89 -15.40
CA ASP A 5 -16.55 23.81 -14.77
C ASP A 5 -16.03 23.61 -13.35
N GLY A 6 -16.89 23.86 -12.35
CA GLY A 6 -16.49 23.81 -10.94
C GLY A 6 -16.05 22.42 -10.47
N LYS A 7 -16.63 21.34 -11.00
CA LYS A 7 -16.24 19.97 -10.62
C LYS A 7 -14.86 19.64 -11.17
N LYS A 8 -14.60 19.98 -12.44
CA LYS A 8 -13.30 19.81 -13.07
C LYS A 8 -12.23 20.65 -12.36
N LEU A 9 -12.51 21.93 -12.14
CA LEU A 9 -11.58 22.85 -11.49
C LEU A 9 -11.28 22.43 -10.04
N ALA A 10 -12.27 21.94 -9.29
CA ALA A 10 -12.06 21.44 -7.93
C ALA A 10 -11.16 20.20 -7.91
N ASN A 11 -11.32 19.28 -8.86
CA ASN A 11 -10.43 18.11 -8.98
C ASN A 11 -9.01 18.51 -9.41
N GLU A 12 -8.86 19.47 -10.32
CA GLU A 12 -7.55 20.05 -10.68
C GLU A 12 -6.87 20.71 -9.47
N GLY A 13 -7.66 21.33 -8.58
CA GLY A 13 -7.20 21.96 -7.34
C GLY A 13 -6.64 21.00 -6.28
N LEU A 14 -6.85 19.68 -6.41
CA LEU A 14 -6.32 18.69 -5.46
C LEU A 14 -4.79 18.73 -5.37
N LEU A 15 -4.10 19.05 -6.46
CA LEU A 15 -2.65 19.18 -6.45
C LEU A 15 -2.18 20.32 -5.52
N SER A 16 -2.94 21.42 -5.46
CA SER A 16 -2.65 22.51 -4.52
C SER A 16 -2.83 22.06 -3.07
N VAL A 17 -3.84 21.26 -2.76
CA VAL A 17 -4.01 20.68 -1.41
C VAL A 17 -2.87 19.70 -1.10
N ALA A 18 -2.43 18.90 -2.07
CA ALA A 18 -1.29 18.00 -1.91
C ALA A 18 0.00 18.74 -1.57
N GLN A 19 0.23 19.92 -2.16
CA GLN A 19 1.36 20.78 -1.81
C GLN A 19 1.30 21.24 -0.34
N LEU A 20 0.11 21.64 0.13
CA LEU A 20 -0.09 22.00 1.54
C LEU A 20 0.17 20.79 2.46
N CYS A 21 -0.30 19.61 2.07
CA CYS A 21 -0.07 18.37 2.81
C CYS A 21 1.43 18.01 2.87
N ALA A 22 2.16 18.17 1.77
CA ALA A 22 3.60 17.94 1.73
C ALA A 22 4.37 18.92 2.64
N MET A 23 3.99 20.19 2.65
CA MET A 23 4.55 21.17 3.59
C MET A 23 4.29 20.77 5.04
N ALA A 24 3.08 20.31 5.36
CA ALA A 24 2.74 19.85 6.71
C ALA A 24 3.50 18.60 7.12
N ALA A 25 3.62 17.60 6.23
CA ALA A 25 4.38 16.38 6.47
C ALA A 25 5.86 16.68 6.78
N LEU A 26 6.49 17.52 5.96
CA LEU A 26 7.90 17.90 6.15
C LEU A 26 8.12 18.77 7.40
N LYS A 27 7.07 19.45 7.89
CA LYS A 27 7.12 20.27 9.10
C LYS A 27 6.79 19.49 10.37
N ALA A 28 6.27 18.26 10.25
CA ALA A 28 5.81 17.49 11.38
C ALA A 28 6.92 17.35 12.45
N PRO A 29 6.57 17.45 13.75
CA PRO A 29 7.52 17.25 14.82
C PRO A 29 8.02 15.81 14.80
N GLN A 30 9.24 15.62 15.27
CA GLN A 30 9.85 14.31 15.38
C GLN A 30 10.20 14.04 16.84
N MET A 31 9.88 12.85 17.30
CA MET A 31 10.32 12.32 18.58
C MET A 31 11.83 12.10 18.58
N THR A 32 12.39 11.58 17.48
CA THR A 32 13.82 11.28 17.41
C THR A 32 14.67 12.46 16.93
N GLY A 33 14.07 13.38 16.17
CA GLY A 33 14.76 14.51 15.54
C GLY A 33 15.81 14.11 14.47
N THR A 34 15.87 12.83 14.10
CA THR A 34 16.89 12.28 13.17
C THR A 34 16.29 11.50 12.01
N THR A 35 14.96 11.43 11.91
CA THR A 35 14.29 10.71 10.83
C THR A 35 14.25 11.59 9.58
N GLU A 36 14.82 11.12 8.48
CA GLU A 36 14.66 11.81 7.20
C GLU A 36 13.31 11.39 6.58
N VAL A 37 12.39 12.34 6.44
CA VAL A 37 11.09 12.13 5.78
C VAL A 37 11.18 12.66 4.35
N LYS A 38 10.83 11.83 3.37
CA LYS A 38 10.67 12.22 1.96
C LYS A 38 9.22 12.17 1.53
N VAL A 39 8.86 13.08 0.63
CA VAL A 39 7.53 13.17 0.05
C VAL A 39 7.65 13.25 -1.47
N GLU A 40 6.85 12.45 -2.18
CA GLU A 40 6.69 12.52 -3.63
C GLU A 40 5.18 12.59 -3.94
N ILE A 41 4.80 13.25 -5.04
CA ILE A 41 3.39 13.40 -5.43
C ILE A 41 3.23 12.88 -6.86
N LEU A 42 2.30 11.94 -7.04
CA LEU A 42 1.99 11.30 -8.31
C LEU A 42 0.62 11.76 -8.79
N THR A 43 0.54 12.10 -10.07
CA THR A 43 -0.68 12.53 -10.76
C THR A 43 -0.70 12.01 -12.19
N GLY A 44 -1.87 12.04 -12.83
CA GLY A 44 -1.99 11.76 -14.26
C GLY A 44 -1.48 10.37 -14.64
N GLU A 45 -0.70 10.31 -15.72
CA GLU A 45 -0.19 9.07 -16.31
C GLU A 45 0.74 8.26 -15.39
N ASP A 46 1.36 8.90 -14.39
CA ASP A 46 2.27 8.23 -13.45
C ASP A 46 1.52 7.29 -12.49
N LEU A 47 0.19 7.40 -12.42
CA LEU A 47 -0.66 6.50 -11.64
C LEU A 47 -1.01 5.23 -12.41
N ASP A 48 -0.82 5.19 -13.73
CA ASP A 48 -1.24 4.07 -14.56
C ASP A 48 -0.50 2.76 -14.23
N PRO A 49 0.85 2.74 -14.13
CA PRO A 49 1.56 1.53 -13.75
C PRO A 49 1.18 1.04 -12.35
N LEU A 50 0.94 1.97 -11.41
CA LEU A 50 0.49 1.66 -10.06
C LEU A 50 -0.88 0.95 -10.07
N ILE A 51 -1.85 1.50 -10.79
CA ILE A 51 -3.20 0.93 -10.89
C ILE A 51 -3.14 -0.45 -11.56
N GLU A 52 -2.34 -0.61 -12.62
CA GLU A 52 -2.17 -1.89 -13.32
C GLU A 52 -1.55 -2.95 -12.40
N VAL A 53 -0.47 -2.62 -11.68
CA VAL A 53 0.17 -3.54 -10.74
C VAL A 53 -0.80 -3.93 -9.61
N LEU A 54 -1.51 -2.97 -9.02
CA LEU A 54 -2.55 -3.25 -8.02
C LEU A 54 -3.61 -4.22 -8.57
N GLY A 55 -4.00 -4.08 -9.84
CA GLY A 55 -5.00 -4.94 -10.49
C GLY A 55 -4.52 -6.37 -10.71
N ILE A 56 -3.27 -6.54 -11.15
CA ILE A 56 -2.66 -7.87 -11.33
C ILE A 56 -2.55 -8.58 -9.98
N LEU A 57 -2.04 -7.88 -8.96
CA LEU A 57 -1.87 -8.43 -7.62
C LEU A 57 -3.20 -8.66 -6.90
N GLY A 58 -4.20 -7.83 -7.20
CA GLY A 58 -5.56 -7.95 -6.70
C GLY A 58 -6.24 -9.27 -7.04
N GLN A 59 -5.77 -9.99 -8.06
CA GLN A 59 -6.33 -11.31 -8.38
C GLN A 59 -6.17 -12.31 -7.22
N ASP A 60 -5.12 -12.15 -6.41
CA ASP A 60 -4.79 -13.04 -5.29
C ASP A 60 -4.66 -12.35 -3.94
N ASN A 61 -4.70 -11.02 -3.90
CA ASN A 61 -4.57 -10.22 -2.70
C ASN A 61 -5.79 -9.30 -2.53
N THR A 62 -6.57 -9.51 -1.47
CA THR A 62 -7.80 -8.76 -1.19
C THR A 62 -7.57 -7.28 -0.94
N VAL A 63 -6.43 -6.91 -0.34
CA VAL A 63 -6.05 -5.52 -0.11
C VAL A 63 -5.77 -4.82 -1.44
N CYS A 64 -4.93 -5.42 -2.28
CA CYS A 64 -4.62 -4.88 -3.62
C CYS A 64 -5.87 -4.80 -4.50
N TYR A 65 -6.77 -5.80 -4.40
CA TYR A 65 -8.04 -5.79 -5.13
C TYR A 65 -8.88 -4.57 -4.76
N GLY A 66 -9.11 -4.33 -3.47
CA GLY A 66 -9.94 -3.21 -3.01
C GLY A 66 -9.37 -1.85 -3.41
N ASP A 67 -8.06 -1.69 -3.31
CA ASP A 67 -7.37 -0.46 -3.67
C ASP A 67 -7.35 -0.26 -5.20
N ASN A 68 -7.10 -1.32 -5.99
CA ASN A 68 -7.25 -1.28 -7.45
C ASN A 68 -8.66 -0.84 -7.86
N LYS A 69 -9.69 -1.50 -7.34
CA LYS A 69 -11.08 -1.20 -7.71
C LYS A 69 -11.48 0.24 -7.40
N THR A 70 -10.91 0.81 -6.34
CA THR A 70 -11.14 2.20 -5.96
C THR A 70 -10.47 3.16 -6.94
N LEU A 71 -9.18 2.99 -7.19
CA LEU A 71 -8.43 3.86 -8.09
C LEU A 71 -8.86 3.72 -9.56
N GLN A 72 -9.14 2.49 -10.00
CA GLN A 72 -9.64 2.20 -11.35
C GLN A 72 -11.01 2.85 -11.58
N SER A 73 -11.93 2.75 -10.62
CA SER A 73 -13.24 3.41 -10.74
C SER A 73 -13.12 4.94 -10.85
N CYS A 74 -12.19 5.55 -10.11
CA CYS A 74 -11.90 6.98 -10.23
C CYS A 74 -11.34 7.32 -11.62
N LYS A 75 -10.44 6.47 -12.16
CA LYS A 75 -9.89 6.60 -13.51
C LYS A 75 -10.95 6.51 -14.60
N ASP A 76 -11.83 5.52 -14.53
CA ASP A 76 -12.90 5.32 -15.50
C ASP A 76 -13.88 6.51 -15.55
N LYS A 77 -14.03 7.22 -14.42
CA LYS A 77 -14.84 8.45 -14.29
C LYS A 77 -14.09 9.74 -14.67
N GLY A 78 -12.80 9.67 -14.97
CA GLY A 78 -11.97 10.86 -15.23
C GLY A 78 -11.71 11.72 -13.99
N THR A 79 -11.74 11.12 -12.80
CA THR A 79 -11.56 11.79 -11.49
C THR A 79 -10.46 11.11 -10.69
N VAL A 80 -9.34 10.81 -11.35
CA VAL A 80 -8.19 10.14 -10.71
C VAL A 80 -7.70 10.98 -9.53
N PRO A 81 -7.49 10.39 -8.34
CA PRO A 81 -7.00 11.12 -7.17
C PRO A 81 -5.55 11.59 -7.35
N VAL A 82 -5.12 12.50 -6.47
CA VAL A 82 -3.70 12.81 -6.30
C VAL A 82 -3.12 11.83 -5.28
N VAL A 83 -2.02 11.15 -5.60
CA VAL A 83 -1.37 10.23 -4.65
C VAL A 83 -0.12 10.90 -4.10
N MET A 84 -0.10 11.16 -2.81
CA MET A 84 1.10 11.64 -2.13
C MET A 84 1.77 10.46 -1.42
N LEU A 85 3.01 10.15 -1.78
CA LEU A 85 3.83 9.17 -1.08
C LEU A 85 4.60 9.85 0.04
N ILE A 86 4.65 9.20 1.20
CA ILE A 86 5.50 9.59 2.31
C ILE A 86 6.39 8.40 2.65
N GLY A 87 7.69 8.64 2.71
CA GLY A 87 8.67 7.63 3.08
C GLY A 87 9.67 8.11 4.11
N GLY A 88 10.21 7.16 4.85
CA GLY A 88 11.30 7.39 5.79
C GLY A 88 12.62 6.82 5.27
N ILE A 89 13.71 7.53 5.51
CA ILE A 89 15.09 7.11 5.21
C ILE A 89 15.89 6.99 6.50
N GLY A 90 16.80 6.01 6.53
CA GLY A 90 17.67 5.75 7.68
C GLY A 90 16.93 5.09 8.84
N LEU A 91 15.77 4.48 8.60
CA LEU A 91 15.02 3.73 9.62
C LEU A 91 15.71 2.40 9.97
N GLY A 92 16.58 1.92 9.09
CA GLY A 92 17.38 0.71 9.32
C GLY A 92 18.60 0.89 10.20
N ASN A 93 18.87 2.12 10.61
CA ASN A 93 19.87 2.44 11.61
C ASN A 93 19.15 3.19 12.73
N SER A 94 19.17 2.68 13.96
CA SER A 94 18.52 3.38 15.05
C SER A 94 19.21 4.72 15.27
N GLY A 95 20.52 4.74 15.49
CA GLY A 95 21.28 5.97 15.77
C GLY A 95 20.81 6.73 17.02
N LEU A 96 20.03 6.08 17.88
CA LEU A 96 19.47 6.65 19.12
C LEU A 96 20.22 6.17 20.36
N ASP A 97 20.81 4.98 20.30
CA ASP A 97 21.51 4.32 21.41
C ASP A 97 20.66 4.19 22.70
N TRP A 98 19.35 3.99 22.54
CA TRP A 98 18.43 3.84 23.67
C TRP A 98 18.30 2.40 24.17
N ASP A 99 18.68 1.41 23.37
CA ASP A 99 18.61 -0.02 23.71
C ASP A 99 17.25 -0.46 24.30
N CYS A 100 16.17 0.14 23.80
CA CYS A 100 14.84 0.00 24.39
C CYS A 100 14.13 -1.35 24.12
N GLY A 101 14.63 -2.16 23.20
CA GLY A 101 14.02 -3.44 22.84
C GLY A 101 12.79 -3.38 21.93
N ALA A 102 12.26 -2.19 21.60
CA ALA A 102 10.98 -2.06 20.89
C ALA A 102 10.96 -2.69 19.48
N CYS A 103 12.11 -2.76 18.80
CA CYS A 103 12.26 -3.40 17.50
C CYS A 103 12.53 -4.93 17.58
N GLY A 104 12.58 -5.50 18.79
CA GLY A 104 12.81 -6.93 19.02
C GLY A 104 14.27 -7.35 19.22
N PHE A 105 15.24 -6.42 19.14
CA PHE A 105 16.65 -6.67 19.47
C PHE A 105 16.99 -6.14 20.86
N ALA A 106 17.96 -6.74 21.55
CA ALA A 106 18.34 -6.31 22.90
C ALA A 106 19.02 -4.93 22.89
N THR A 107 19.77 -4.60 21.83
CA THR A 107 20.45 -3.32 21.67
C THR A 107 20.25 -2.72 20.27
N CYS A 108 20.34 -1.40 20.16
CA CYS A 108 20.38 -0.67 18.89
C CYS A 108 21.55 -1.16 18.02
N LYS A 109 22.70 -1.46 18.63
CA LYS A 109 23.86 -1.99 17.92
C LYS A 109 23.60 -3.35 17.27
N GLU A 110 22.90 -4.26 17.96
CA GLU A 110 22.50 -5.56 17.39
C GLU A 110 21.52 -5.39 16.23
N HIS A 111 20.52 -4.53 16.40
CA HIS A 111 19.57 -4.18 15.34
C HIS A 111 20.28 -3.65 14.09
N ASP A 112 21.17 -2.68 14.27
CA ASP A 112 21.88 -2.02 13.17
C ASP A 112 22.83 -2.98 12.46
N ALA A 113 23.53 -3.85 13.20
CA ALA A 113 24.38 -4.89 12.64
C ALA A 113 23.57 -5.93 11.85
N TYR A 114 22.42 -6.36 12.36
CA TYR A 114 21.52 -7.26 11.65
C TYR A 114 21.05 -6.64 10.32
N LEU A 115 20.60 -5.39 10.36
CA LEU A 115 20.05 -4.71 9.19
C LEU A 115 21.12 -4.35 8.15
N ALA A 116 22.37 -4.11 8.55
CA ALA A 116 23.46 -3.95 7.60
C ALA A 116 23.60 -5.18 6.68
N VAL A 117 23.43 -6.39 7.22
CA VAL A 117 23.48 -7.65 6.45
C VAL A 117 22.16 -7.93 5.73
N GLU A 118 21.02 -7.75 6.41
CA GLU A 118 19.71 -8.05 5.81
C GLU A 118 19.44 -7.18 4.57
N ARG A 119 19.90 -5.93 4.57
CA ARG A 119 19.68 -4.97 3.48
C ARG A 119 20.54 -5.21 2.24
N GLU A 120 21.60 -6.01 2.33
CA GLU A 120 22.37 -6.46 1.16
C GLU A 120 21.62 -7.53 0.35
N LYS A 121 20.62 -8.18 0.96
CA LYS A 121 19.84 -9.20 0.26
C LYS A 121 18.95 -8.56 -0.80
N PRO A 122 18.75 -9.22 -1.95
CA PRO A 122 17.82 -8.73 -2.95
C PRO A 122 16.40 -8.66 -2.35
N PRO A 123 15.60 -7.65 -2.73
CA PRO A 123 14.22 -7.55 -2.27
C PRO A 123 13.43 -8.82 -2.58
N ASP A 124 12.80 -9.38 -1.55
CA ASP A 124 11.96 -10.57 -1.68
C ASP A 124 10.52 -10.17 -2.06
N PHE A 125 10.29 -10.06 -3.37
CA PHE A 125 8.97 -9.77 -3.93
C PHE A 125 7.97 -10.94 -3.80
N THR A 126 8.40 -12.10 -3.28
CA THR A 126 7.50 -13.24 -3.06
C THR A 126 6.66 -13.09 -1.77
N ARG A 127 7.05 -12.17 -0.88
CA ARG A 127 6.32 -11.84 0.35
C ARG A 127 5.08 -10.99 0.03
N PRO A 128 3.86 -11.58 0.07
CA PRO A 128 2.67 -10.94 -0.49
C PRO A 128 2.22 -9.69 0.27
N SER A 129 2.61 -9.56 1.54
CA SER A 129 2.23 -8.46 2.43
C SER A 129 3.23 -7.32 2.50
N ALA A 130 4.43 -7.49 1.93
CA ALA A 130 5.52 -6.53 2.06
C ALA A 130 6.19 -6.14 0.74
N PHE A 131 5.95 -6.84 -0.39
CA PHE A 131 6.51 -6.46 -1.71
C PHE A 131 7.99 -6.06 -1.69
N GLY A 132 8.80 -6.79 -0.93
CA GLY A 132 10.23 -6.51 -0.81
C GLY A 132 10.61 -5.35 0.12
N THR A 133 9.66 -4.74 0.86
CA THR A 133 9.97 -3.73 1.88
C THR A 133 10.90 -4.34 2.95
N PRO A 134 12.09 -3.77 3.15
CA PRO A 134 13.05 -4.28 4.12
C PRO A 134 12.56 -4.02 5.54
N GLY A 135 12.62 -5.05 6.39
CA GLY A 135 12.32 -4.94 7.81
C GLY A 135 13.26 -5.82 8.63
N PRO A 136 13.33 -5.62 9.97
CA PRO A 136 12.63 -4.60 10.77
C PRO A 136 13.19 -3.18 10.58
N VAL A 137 12.58 -2.22 11.27
CA VAL A 137 13.00 -0.80 11.35
C VAL A 137 12.97 -0.32 12.79
N CYS A 138 13.68 0.77 13.09
CA CYS A 138 13.55 1.43 14.39
C CYS A 138 12.11 1.94 14.58
N VAL A 139 11.43 1.47 15.63
CA VAL A 139 10.03 1.81 15.93
C VAL A 139 9.84 3.31 16.13
N TRP A 140 10.79 3.99 16.79
CA TRP A 140 10.70 5.42 17.07
C TRP A 140 10.82 6.27 15.80
N LYS A 141 11.70 5.87 14.88
CA LYS A 141 11.78 6.52 13.56
C LYS A 141 10.56 6.24 12.70
N ALA A 142 9.99 5.03 12.78
CA ALA A 142 8.72 4.74 12.13
C ALA A 142 7.56 5.59 12.68
N ILE A 143 7.55 5.89 13.98
CA ILE A 143 6.60 6.83 14.59
C ILE A 143 6.76 8.23 14.01
N ASP A 144 7.98 8.73 13.82
CA ASP A 144 8.21 10.04 13.18
C ASP A 144 7.63 10.11 11.76
N VAL A 145 7.78 9.03 10.97
CA VAL A 145 7.12 8.92 9.65
C VAL A 145 5.60 8.93 9.79
N GLY A 146 5.06 8.20 10.78
CA GLY A 146 3.63 8.21 11.09
C GLY A 146 3.12 9.60 11.45
N MET A 147 3.88 10.37 12.23
CA MET A 147 3.54 11.76 12.57
C MET A 147 3.50 12.65 11.32
N ALA A 148 4.45 12.48 10.39
CA ALA A 148 4.42 13.18 9.11
C ALA A 148 3.16 12.84 8.29
N MET A 149 2.76 11.57 8.28
CA MET A 149 1.53 11.13 7.63
C MET A 149 0.28 11.73 8.29
N ASP A 150 0.21 11.75 9.61
CA ASP A 150 -0.93 12.30 10.34
C ASP A 150 -1.07 13.82 10.10
N TRP A 151 0.05 14.55 10.04
CA TRP A 151 0.06 15.98 9.74
C TRP A 151 -0.44 16.29 8.32
N ALA A 152 -0.04 15.48 7.34
CA ALA A 152 -0.57 15.57 6.00
C ALA A 152 -2.07 15.26 5.94
N ALA A 153 -2.50 14.16 6.55
CA ALA A 153 -3.91 13.75 6.58
C ALA A 153 -4.80 14.80 7.27
N ALA A 154 -4.32 15.39 8.37
CA ALA A 154 -4.98 16.49 9.06
C ALA A 154 -5.10 17.75 8.17
N THR A 155 -4.07 18.05 7.39
CA THR A 155 -4.08 19.18 6.45
C THR A 155 -5.10 18.95 5.33
N ALA A 156 -5.12 17.75 4.72
CA ALA A 156 -6.15 17.39 3.75
C ALA A 156 -7.57 17.54 4.34
N PHE A 157 -7.75 17.09 5.59
CA PHE A 157 -9.02 17.22 6.30
C PHE A 157 -9.44 18.68 6.55
N GLN A 158 -8.51 19.60 6.85
CA GLN A 158 -8.81 21.04 6.97
C GLN A 158 -9.39 21.65 5.68
N HIS A 159 -9.10 21.03 4.53
CA HIS A 159 -9.64 21.40 3.23
C HIS A 159 -10.83 20.53 2.79
N ASN A 160 -11.38 19.71 3.69
CA ASN A 160 -12.47 18.76 3.42
C ASN A 160 -12.16 17.77 2.30
N ILE A 161 -10.88 17.42 2.10
CA ILE A 161 -10.47 16.40 1.14
C ILE A 161 -10.44 15.04 1.84
N GLU A 162 -11.34 14.14 1.41
CA GLU A 162 -11.30 12.74 1.84
C GLU A 162 -9.95 12.15 1.43
N ASN A 163 -9.27 11.48 2.36
CA ASN A 163 -7.98 10.88 2.10
C ASN A 163 -7.86 9.53 2.79
N ARG A 164 -6.92 8.69 2.32
CA ARG A 164 -6.65 7.40 2.95
C ARG A 164 -5.19 7.02 2.81
N ALA A 165 -4.58 6.67 3.94
CA ALA A 165 -3.29 6.00 3.97
C ALA A 165 -3.44 4.55 3.48
N MET A 166 -2.64 4.17 2.48
CA MET A 166 -2.66 2.89 1.80
C MET A 166 -1.24 2.35 1.68
N ALA A 167 -0.96 1.27 2.40
CA ALA A 167 0.34 0.60 2.37
C ALA A 167 0.62 -0.05 1.01
N SER A 168 -0.40 -0.66 0.39
CA SER A 168 -0.33 -1.23 -0.96
C SER A 168 0.18 -0.21 -1.98
N VAL A 169 -0.37 1.00 -1.97
CA VAL A 169 0.02 2.11 -2.84
C VAL A 169 1.47 2.51 -2.57
N GLY A 170 1.85 2.73 -1.31
CA GLY A 170 3.20 3.13 -0.95
C GLY A 170 4.26 2.11 -1.37
N VAL A 171 4.03 0.84 -1.08
CA VAL A 171 4.97 -0.24 -1.36
C VAL A 171 5.07 -0.54 -2.86
N ILE A 172 3.95 -0.53 -3.60
CA ILE A 172 3.98 -0.73 -5.05
C ILE A 172 4.66 0.46 -5.75
N SER A 173 4.38 1.69 -5.33
CA SER A 173 5.09 2.86 -5.84
C SER A 173 6.60 2.77 -5.60
N GLN A 174 7.02 2.26 -4.43
CA GLN A 174 8.42 1.96 -4.15
C GLN A 174 9.01 0.92 -5.10
N ALA A 175 8.29 -0.17 -5.36
CA ALA A 175 8.71 -1.17 -6.33
C ALA A 175 8.87 -0.53 -7.73
N LEU A 176 7.95 0.35 -8.14
CA LEU A 176 7.99 1.08 -9.41
C LEU A 176 9.13 2.12 -9.53
N GLY A 177 9.77 2.50 -8.42
CA GLY A 177 10.94 3.38 -8.40
C GLY A 177 10.73 4.74 -7.72
N TYR A 178 9.51 5.06 -7.30
CA TYR A 178 9.22 6.25 -6.50
C TYR A 178 9.68 6.04 -5.07
N LEU A 179 10.29 7.03 -4.40
CA LEU A 179 10.84 6.84 -3.05
C LEU A 179 11.73 5.60 -2.91
N ALA A 180 12.49 5.22 -3.95
CA ALA A 180 13.27 3.98 -4.01
C ALA A 180 14.31 3.82 -2.88
N THR A 181 14.70 4.93 -2.25
CA THR A 181 15.66 4.97 -1.13
C THR A 181 15.01 4.84 0.25
N SER A 182 13.68 4.92 0.34
CA SER A 182 12.97 4.84 1.62
C SER A 182 12.93 3.40 2.14
N GLU A 183 12.96 3.18 3.46
CA GLU A 183 12.74 1.85 4.03
C GLU A 183 11.26 1.56 4.29
N VAL A 184 10.46 2.60 4.49
CA VAL A 184 9.01 2.54 4.62
C VAL A 184 8.44 3.55 3.65
N SER A 185 7.38 3.16 2.92
CA SER A 185 6.65 4.04 2.01
C SER A 185 5.16 3.79 2.17
N ILE A 186 4.39 4.86 2.39
CA ILE A 186 2.92 4.82 2.44
C ILE A 186 2.36 5.86 1.47
N GLY A 187 1.34 5.47 0.71
CA GLY A 187 0.58 6.40 -0.12
C GLY A 187 -0.59 6.98 0.64
N ILE A 188 -0.68 8.31 0.73
CA ILE A 188 -1.90 9.02 1.09
C ILE A 188 -2.58 9.43 -0.21
N CYS A 189 -3.64 8.71 -0.57
CA CYS A 189 -4.44 9.10 -1.73
C CYS A 189 -5.42 10.19 -1.30
N LEU A 190 -5.34 11.34 -1.96
CA LEU A 190 -6.22 12.49 -1.81
C LEU A 190 -7.34 12.35 -2.84
N GLY A 191 -8.54 12.10 -2.34
CA GLY A 191 -9.67 11.67 -3.11
C GLY A 191 -10.14 12.73 -4.08
N PRO A 192 -10.75 12.33 -5.20
CA PRO A 192 -11.47 13.29 -6.00
C PRO A 192 -12.55 13.98 -5.16
N CYS A 193 -12.99 15.16 -5.60
CA CYS A 193 -14.02 15.95 -4.92
C CYS A 193 -15.42 15.32 -5.08
N GLU A 194 -15.57 14.09 -4.58
CA GLU A 194 -16.75 13.24 -4.59
C GLU A 194 -16.90 12.58 -3.22
N PRO A 195 -18.13 12.36 -2.74
CA PRO A 195 -18.34 11.70 -1.46
C PRO A 195 -17.99 10.21 -1.54
N GLU A 196 -17.49 9.66 -0.44
CA GLU A 196 -17.47 8.21 -0.19
C GLU A 196 -16.62 7.43 -1.20
N VAL A 197 -15.36 7.86 -1.38
CA VAL A 197 -14.40 7.16 -2.24
C VAL A 197 -13.61 6.13 -1.45
N TYR A 198 -13.27 6.40 -0.19
CA TYR A 198 -12.30 5.59 0.55
C TYR A 198 -12.84 4.84 1.75
N TYR A 199 -13.78 5.40 2.50
CA TYR A 199 -14.26 4.78 3.76
C TYR A 199 -15.61 4.10 3.62
N ASN A 200 -16.59 4.80 3.09
CA ASN A 200 -17.82 4.19 2.61
C ASN A 200 -17.62 3.97 1.11
N ARG A 201 -17.68 2.75 0.59
CA ARG A 201 -17.39 2.48 -0.83
C ARG A 201 -18.59 1.80 -1.51
N PRO A 202 -19.72 2.49 -1.73
CA PRO A 202 -20.86 1.91 -2.43
C PRO A 202 -20.47 1.37 -3.82
N SER A 203 -19.56 2.06 -4.50
CA SER A 203 -18.99 1.64 -5.79
C SER A 203 -18.31 0.28 -5.73
N LEU A 204 -17.73 -0.13 -4.59
CA LEU A 204 -17.16 -1.47 -4.45
C LEU A 204 -18.23 -2.55 -4.35
N LYS A 205 -19.39 -2.25 -3.75
CA LYS A 205 -20.46 -3.24 -3.55
C LYS A 205 -20.93 -3.85 -4.88
N GLU A 206 -20.99 -3.04 -5.93
CA GLU A 206 -21.37 -3.49 -7.28
C GLU A 206 -20.23 -4.22 -8.01
N GLN A 207 -18.99 -4.05 -7.56
CA GLN A 207 -17.80 -4.68 -8.16
C GLN A 207 -17.48 -6.06 -7.57
N TYR A 208 -18.06 -6.38 -6.41
CA TYR A 208 -17.94 -7.67 -5.76
C TYR A 208 -19.17 -8.53 -6.00
N ASP A 209 -18.98 -9.72 -6.56
CA ASP A 209 -19.97 -10.78 -6.41
C ASP A 209 -19.85 -11.43 -5.02
N LYS A 210 -20.98 -11.91 -4.48
CA LYS A 210 -21.04 -12.55 -3.15
C LYS A 210 -20.09 -13.75 -3.07
N GLU A 211 -20.05 -14.58 -4.10
CA GLU A 211 -19.20 -15.77 -4.12
C GLU A 211 -17.73 -15.38 -4.09
N LEU A 212 -17.34 -14.35 -4.84
CA LEU A 212 -15.99 -13.80 -4.84
C LEU A 212 -15.56 -13.33 -3.44
N VAL A 213 -16.39 -12.55 -2.75
CA VAL A 213 -16.08 -12.05 -1.40
C VAL A 213 -15.97 -13.18 -0.39
N VAL A 214 -16.91 -14.12 -0.43
CA VAL A 214 -16.92 -15.29 0.46
C VAL A 214 -15.65 -16.13 0.26
N ASN A 215 -15.25 -16.38 -0.98
CA ASN A 215 -14.02 -17.08 -1.32
C ASN A 215 -12.77 -16.31 -0.84
N TYR A 216 -12.73 -15.00 -1.03
CA TYR A 216 -11.64 -14.15 -0.54
C TYR A 216 -11.51 -14.19 0.98
N MET A 217 -12.61 -14.05 1.70
CA MET A 217 -12.62 -14.07 3.16
C MET A 217 -12.20 -15.44 3.70
N MET A 218 -12.65 -16.54 3.10
CA MET A 218 -12.21 -17.89 3.49
C MET A 218 -10.73 -18.14 3.20
N ARG A 219 -10.18 -17.60 2.09
CA ARG A 219 -8.76 -17.72 1.75
C ARG A 219 -7.88 -16.87 2.68
N ALA A 220 -8.29 -15.64 2.98
CA ALA A 220 -7.50 -14.70 3.76
C ALA A 220 -7.60 -14.96 5.27
N PHE A 221 -8.78 -15.38 5.74
CA PHE A 221 -9.09 -15.52 7.16
C PHE A 221 -9.79 -16.85 7.46
N PRO A 222 -9.18 -18.00 7.11
CA PRO A 222 -9.83 -19.32 7.24
C PRO A 222 -10.29 -19.59 8.67
N THR A 223 -9.57 -19.06 9.67
CA THR A 223 -9.89 -19.18 11.10
C THR A 223 -11.26 -18.61 11.47
N HIS A 224 -11.79 -17.62 10.74
CA HIS A 224 -13.11 -17.04 11.01
C HIS A 224 -14.25 -17.95 10.56
N PHE A 225 -13.97 -18.85 9.61
CA PHE A 225 -14.94 -19.80 9.05
C PHE A 225 -14.73 -21.20 9.62
N MET A 226 -13.67 -21.41 10.40
CA MET A 226 -13.31 -22.71 10.96
C MET A 226 -14.16 -23.03 12.20
N GLY A 227 -14.67 -24.25 12.28
CA GLY A 227 -15.27 -24.83 13.47
C GLY A 227 -14.21 -25.22 14.51
N PHE A 228 -14.65 -25.67 15.67
CA PHE A 228 -13.74 -26.08 16.75
C PHE A 228 -12.77 -27.19 16.29
N PRO A 229 -11.44 -27.00 16.40
CA PRO A 229 -10.45 -27.94 15.85
C PRO A 229 -10.16 -29.15 16.74
N GLY A 230 -10.69 -29.21 17.97
CA GLY A 230 -10.31 -30.22 18.98
C GLY A 230 -10.66 -31.67 18.62
N THR A 231 -11.43 -31.90 17.56
CA THR A 231 -11.70 -33.23 17.00
C THR A 231 -10.63 -33.70 16.00
N GLY A 232 -9.62 -32.87 15.69
CA GLY A 232 -8.58 -33.14 14.68
C GLY A 232 -9.00 -32.83 13.24
N ASP A 233 -10.30 -32.64 12.99
CA ASP A 233 -10.88 -32.33 11.68
C ASP A 233 -11.74 -31.05 11.76
N PRO A 234 -11.11 -29.86 11.70
CA PRO A 234 -11.85 -28.60 11.75
C PRO A 234 -12.75 -28.45 10.51
N ARG A 235 -14.06 -28.40 10.75
CA ARG A 235 -15.09 -28.15 9.70
C ARG A 235 -15.06 -26.69 9.24
N MET A 236 -15.44 -26.42 7.99
CA MET A 236 -15.57 -25.08 7.43
C MET A 236 -17.02 -24.66 7.28
N LYS A 237 -17.37 -23.49 7.82
CA LYS A 237 -18.66 -22.81 7.66
C LYS A 237 -18.73 -22.09 6.31
N TYR A 238 -18.80 -22.86 5.23
CA TYR A 238 -18.71 -22.33 3.86
C TYR A 238 -20.07 -21.96 3.24
N SER A 239 -21.18 -22.52 3.75
CA SER A 239 -22.55 -22.28 3.27
C SER A 239 -23.54 -22.28 4.44
N ALA A 240 -24.82 -21.98 4.16
CA ALA A 240 -25.89 -22.10 5.15
C ALA A 240 -26.12 -23.55 5.62
N GLU A 241 -25.81 -24.53 4.77
CA GLU A 241 -26.02 -25.96 5.00
C GLU A 241 -24.72 -26.68 5.43
N TRP A 242 -23.73 -25.94 5.93
CA TRP A 242 -22.40 -26.48 6.28
C TRP A 242 -22.42 -27.62 7.32
N GLU A 243 -23.52 -27.76 8.07
CA GLU A 243 -23.73 -28.85 9.02
C GLU A 243 -24.03 -30.19 8.31
N THR A 244 -24.75 -30.14 7.18
CA THR A 244 -25.19 -31.31 6.40
C THR A 244 -24.27 -31.60 5.20
N ASP A 245 -23.59 -30.61 4.65
CA ASP A 245 -22.49 -30.79 3.67
C ASP A 245 -21.14 -30.43 4.31
N ALA A 246 -20.64 -31.28 5.19
CA ALA A 246 -19.43 -30.99 5.96
C ALA A 246 -18.18 -30.90 5.05
N ARG A 247 -17.54 -29.72 5.02
CA ARG A 247 -16.24 -29.49 4.39
C ARG A 247 -15.14 -29.31 5.43
N TYR A 248 -13.92 -29.69 5.09
CA TYR A 248 -12.79 -29.71 6.02
C TYR A 248 -11.60 -28.94 5.44
N VAL A 249 -10.80 -28.32 6.32
CA VAL A 249 -9.52 -27.74 5.91
C VAL A 249 -8.54 -28.88 5.63
N ARG A 250 -7.84 -28.79 4.48
CA ARG A 250 -6.76 -29.71 4.12
C ARG A 250 -5.56 -28.90 3.64
N VAL A 251 -4.36 -29.40 3.95
CA VAL A 251 -3.12 -28.85 3.40
C VAL A 251 -2.98 -29.39 1.98
N ALA A 252 -2.97 -28.49 1.00
CA ALA A 252 -2.83 -28.84 -0.40
C ALA A 252 -1.83 -27.88 -1.07
N LYS A 253 -1.21 -28.35 -2.16
CA LYS A 253 -0.53 -27.44 -3.08
C LYS A 253 -1.57 -26.60 -3.81
N ARG A 254 -1.16 -25.42 -4.25
CA ARG A 254 -1.96 -24.61 -5.16
C ARG A 254 -2.16 -25.38 -6.47
N GLU A 255 -3.35 -25.27 -7.06
CA GLU A 255 -3.60 -25.82 -8.39
C GLU A 255 -2.62 -25.24 -9.41
N GLU A 256 -2.14 -26.09 -10.33
CA GLU A 256 -1.11 -25.74 -11.31
C GLU A 256 -1.53 -24.53 -12.17
N VAL A 257 -2.76 -24.51 -12.67
CA VAL A 257 -3.29 -23.38 -13.45
C VAL A 257 -3.32 -22.08 -12.64
N ALA A 258 -3.68 -22.15 -11.36
CA ALA A 258 -3.68 -20.99 -10.47
C ALA A 258 -2.26 -20.53 -10.11
N GLN A 259 -1.28 -21.44 -10.14
CA GLN A 259 0.13 -21.16 -9.95
C GLN A 259 0.72 -20.49 -11.20
N GLU A 260 0.50 -21.05 -12.38
CA GLU A 260 0.93 -20.48 -13.67
C GLU A 260 0.39 -19.07 -13.88
N LYS A 261 -0.91 -18.85 -13.59
CA LYS A 261 -1.53 -17.53 -13.68
C LYS A 261 -0.86 -16.52 -12.74
N LYS A 262 -0.49 -16.94 -11.53
CA LYS A 262 0.22 -16.08 -10.57
C LYS A 262 1.63 -15.76 -11.05
N GLU A 263 2.34 -16.73 -11.61
CA GLU A 263 3.68 -16.55 -12.15
C GLU A 263 3.68 -15.60 -13.37
N ALA A 264 2.73 -15.78 -14.28
CA ALA A 264 2.53 -14.87 -15.42
C ALA A 264 2.19 -13.45 -14.95
N GLY A 265 1.31 -13.31 -13.95
CA GLY A 265 1.01 -12.03 -13.32
C GLY A 265 2.25 -11.36 -12.73
N MET A 266 3.05 -12.11 -11.96
CA MET A 266 4.29 -11.59 -11.40
C MET A 266 5.32 -11.21 -12.47
N ALA A 267 5.43 -11.97 -13.57
CA ALA A 267 6.30 -11.61 -14.68
C ALA A 267 5.88 -10.28 -15.31
N ARG A 268 4.56 -10.04 -15.49
CA ARG A 268 4.05 -8.74 -15.96
C ARG A 268 4.35 -7.61 -14.98
N VAL A 269 4.20 -7.84 -13.68
CA VAL A 269 4.55 -6.86 -12.64
C VAL A 269 6.03 -6.48 -12.71
N MET A 270 6.93 -7.46 -12.84
CA MET A 270 8.37 -7.19 -12.97
C MET A 270 8.70 -6.40 -14.23
N GLN A 271 8.03 -6.69 -15.35
CA GLN A 271 8.16 -5.92 -16.58
C GLN A 271 7.74 -4.46 -16.38
N LEU A 272 6.57 -4.22 -15.77
CA LEU A 272 6.07 -2.87 -15.46
C LEU A 272 7.03 -2.10 -14.55
N ILE A 273 7.61 -2.77 -13.56
CA ILE A 273 8.63 -2.19 -12.67
C ILE A 273 9.84 -1.72 -13.49
N MET A 274 10.38 -2.58 -14.37
CA MET A 274 11.54 -2.23 -15.19
C MET A 274 11.24 -1.06 -16.14
N GLU A 275 10.09 -1.09 -16.83
CA GLU A 275 9.64 -0.04 -17.73
C GLU A 275 9.46 1.31 -17.01
N THR A 276 8.83 1.28 -15.84
CA THR A 276 8.55 2.50 -15.06
C THR A 276 9.83 3.09 -14.48
N ARG A 277 10.72 2.26 -13.92
CA ARG A 277 12.02 2.72 -13.42
C ARG A 277 12.88 3.35 -14.51
N ALA A 278 12.87 2.78 -15.72
CA ALA A 278 13.59 3.35 -16.87
C ALA A 278 13.07 4.75 -17.20
N LYS A 279 11.75 4.93 -17.28
CA LYS A 279 11.13 6.25 -17.51
C LYS A 279 11.47 7.26 -16.43
N ILE A 280 11.45 6.85 -15.15
CA ILE A 280 11.83 7.73 -14.02
C ILE A 280 13.29 8.17 -14.16
N ALA A 281 14.19 7.24 -14.48
CA ALA A 281 15.61 7.55 -14.68
C ALA A 281 15.85 8.49 -15.86
N GLU A 282 15.14 8.31 -16.98
CA GLU A 282 15.19 9.20 -18.14
C GLU A 282 14.73 10.62 -17.80
N ARG A 283 13.62 10.75 -17.06
CA ARG A 283 13.13 12.07 -16.60
C ARG A 283 14.14 12.75 -15.69
N ALA A 284 14.68 12.02 -14.70
CA ALA A 284 15.70 12.57 -13.79
C ALA A 284 16.97 13.02 -14.52
N ALA A 285 17.38 12.31 -15.59
CA ALA A 285 18.52 12.72 -16.41
C ALA A 285 18.23 13.94 -17.30
N SER A 286 16.96 14.19 -17.65
CA SER A 286 16.56 15.37 -18.45
C SER A 286 16.44 16.66 -17.63
N GLU A 287 16.30 16.55 -16.30
CA GLU A 287 16.16 17.66 -15.37
C GLU A 287 17.50 18.10 -14.73
N ALA A 288 18.58 17.33 -14.93
CA ALA A 288 19.93 17.59 -14.42
C ALA A 288 20.81 18.35 -15.43
#